data_AF-A0A6B2G7N5-F1
#
_entry.id   AF-A0A6B2G7N5-F1
#
_cell.length_a   1.000
_cell.length_b   1.000
_cell.length_c   1.000
_cell.angle_alpha   90.00
_cell.angle_beta   90.00
_cell.angle_gamma   90.00
#
_symmetry.space_group_name_H-M   'P 1'
#
loop_
_entity.id
_entity.type
_entity.pdbx_description
1 polymer ?
#
loop_
_entity_poly.entity_id
_entity_poly.type
_entity_poly.pdbx_seq_one_letter_code
_entity_poly.pdbx_strand_id
1 'polypeptide(L)'
;SADTSELLRLKTCANLAHKRLTSLKEAISERNFEQFALIAMKESNTLHAVCQDTFPPIEPPYMSATSHGIVHFVHALNAFSNRLVCGYTFDAGPNAFIFFLDSDVKLF
;
A
#
# COMPACT_ATOMS: atom_id res chain seq x y z
N SER A 1 8.53 -16.93 -10.21
CA SER A 1 7.68 -17.83 -9.40
C SER A 1 7.59 -17.27 -7.99
N ALA A 2 6.57 -17.61 -7.19
CA ALA A 2 6.55 -17.25 -5.76
C ALA A 2 7.80 -17.75 -5.01
N ASP A 3 8.43 -18.81 -5.51
CA ASP A 3 9.55 -19.50 -4.86
C ASP A 3 10.88 -18.74 -4.89
N THR A 4 10.98 -17.68 -5.70
CA THR A 4 12.26 -17.01 -5.97
C THR A 4 12.49 -15.72 -5.19
N SER A 5 11.46 -15.20 -4.50
CA SER A 5 11.61 -13.99 -3.66
C SER A 5 11.95 -14.38 -2.21
N GLU A 6 13.11 -13.92 -1.74
CA GLU A 6 13.48 -14.03 -0.32
C GLU A 6 12.58 -13.14 0.54
N LEU A 7 12.19 -11.97 0.06
CA LEU A 7 11.27 -11.08 0.77
C LEU A 7 9.90 -11.75 1.02
N LEU A 8 9.39 -12.54 0.07
CA LEU A 8 8.13 -13.27 0.26
C LEU A 8 8.27 -14.31 1.38
N ARG A 9 9.39 -15.05 1.40
CA ARG A 9 9.69 -16.01 2.46
C ARG A 9 9.74 -15.32 3.83
N LEU A 10 10.48 -14.20 3.93
CA LEU A 10 10.60 -13.44 5.18
C LEU A 10 9.24 -12.88 5.64
N LYS A 11 8.44 -12.32 4.73
CA LYS A 11 7.07 -11.84 5.01
C LYS A 11 6.19 -12.95 5.60
N THR A 12 6.31 -14.16 5.04
CA THR A 12 5.54 -15.34 5.44
C THR A 12 6.00 -15.86 6.80
N CYS A 13 7.30 -16.08 6.98
CA CYS A 13 7.89 -16.52 8.24
C CYS A 13 7.60 -15.57 9.42
N ALA A 14 7.60 -14.25 9.16
CA ALA A 14 7.27 -13.24 10.16
C ALA A 14 5.76 -13.14 10.47
N ASN A 15 4.93 -13.90 9.75
CA ASN A 15 3.46 -13.85 9.77
C ASN A 15 2.91 -12.43 9.56
N LEU A 16 3.57 -11.65 8.70
CA LEU A 16 3.33 -10.21 8.58
C LEU A 16 1.93 -9.90 8.03
N ALA A 17 1.46 -10.70 7.07
CA ALA A 17 0.13 -10.55 6.49
C ALA A 17 -0.98 -10.74 7.53
N HIS A 18 -0.86 -11.76 8.40
CA HIS A 18 -1.84 -12.01 9.45
C HIS A 18 -1.85 -10.88 10.48
N LYS A 19 -0.67 -10.41 10.92
CA LYS A 19 -0.56 -9.27 11.86
C LYS A 19 -1.23 -8.02 11.30
N ARG A 20 -0.94 -7.67 10.05
CA ARG A 20 -1.54 -6.51 9.37
C ARG A 20 -3.05 -6.68 9.16
N LEU A 21 -3.52 -7.89 8.85
CA LEU A 21 -4.95 -8.17 8.73
C LEU A 21 -5.69 -7.96 10.05
N THR A 22 -5.12 -8.41 11.17
CA THR A 22 -5.70 -8.18 12.50
C THR A 22 -5.81 -6.69 12.79
N SER A 23 -4.72 -5.93 12.63
CA SER A 23 -4.73 -4.47 12.83
C SER A 23 -5.66 -3.74 11.85
N LEU A 24 -5.82 -4.24 10.62
CA LEU A 24 -6.74 -3.67 9.64
C LEU A 24 -8.20 -3.87 10.07
N LYS A 25 -8.55 -5.06 10.59
CA LYS A 25 -9.88 -5.35 11.13
C LYS A 25 -10.22 -4.45 12.32
N GLU A 26 -9.25 -4.26 13.22
CA GLU A 26 -9.36 -3.32 14.35
C GLU A 26 -9.59 -1.89 13.85
N ALA A 27 -8.77 -1.41 12.91
CA ALA A 27 -8.91 -0.07 12.34
C ALA A 27 -10.30 0.15 11.68
N ILE A 28 -10.82 -0.85 10.97
CA ILE A 28 -12.17 -0.78 10.39
C ILE A 28 -13.24 -0.74 11.48
N SER A 29 -13.14 -1.60 12.49
CA SER A 29 -14.09 -1.67 13.61
C SER A 29 -14.14 -0.35 14.40
N GLU A 30 -12.98 0.26 14.63
CA GLU A 30 -12.84 1.53 15.34
C GLU A 30 -13.10 2.76 14.46
N ARG A 31 -13.34 2.56 13.15
CA ARG A 31 -13.41 3.63 12.14
C ARG A 31 -12.18 4.53 12.13
N ASN A 32 -11.01 3.97 12.42
CA ASN A 32 -9.73 4.65 12.42
C ASN A 32 -9.14 4.69 11.01
N PHE A 33 -9.48 5.75 10.27
CA PHE A 33 -9.04 5.91 8.88
C PHE A 33 -7.51 6.01 8.74
N GLU A 34 -6.82 6.70 9.66
CA GLU A 34 -5.37 6.87 9.57
C GLU A 34 -4.63 5.53 9.68
N GLN A 35 -5.04 4.68 10.63
CA GLN A 35 -4.49 3.33 10.74
C GLN A 35 -4.80 2.47 9.50
N PHE A 36 -6.05 2.54 9.00
CA PHE A 36 -6.43 1.86 7.77
C PHE A 36 -5.55 2.27 6.59
N ALA A 37 -5.42 3.58 6.33
CA ALA A 37 -4.65 4.12 5.21
C ALA A 37 -3.17 3.76 5.32
N LEU A 38 -2.59 3.83 6.53
CA LEU A 38 -1.21 3.44 6.79
C LEU A 38 -0.95 1.97 6.49
N ILE A 39 -1.85 1.08 6.94
CA ILE A 39 -1.72 -0.36 6.71
C ILE A 39 -1.87 -0.68 5.22
N ALA A 40 -2.87 -0.10 4.55
CA ALA A 40 -3.12 -0.29 3.12
C ALA A 40 -1.88 0.09 2.27
N MET A 41 -1.33 1.30 2.49
CA MET A 41 -0.13 1.76 1.76
C MET A 41 1.07 0.85 2.01
N LYS A 42 1.32 0.48 3.28
CA LYS A 42 2.45 -0.39 3.64
C LYS A 42 2.32 -1.79 3.04
N GLU A 43 1.12 -2.36 3.03
CA GLU A 43 0.87 -3.68 2.47
C GLU A 43 1.06 -3.67 0.95
N SER A 44 0.53 -2.66 0.26
CA SER A 44 0.75 -2.50 -1.18
C SER A 44 2.24 -2.35 -1.52
N ASN A 45 2.97 -1.48 -0.82
CA ASN A 45 4.41 -1.31 -1.04
C ASN A 45 5.20 -2.61 -0.79
N THR A 46 4.82 -3.38 0.24
CA THR A 46 5.47 -4.67 0.53
C THR A 46 5.19 -5.70 -0.57
N LEU A 47 3.97 -5.73 -1.10
CA LEU A 47 3.60 -6.60 -2.21
C LEU A 47 4.44 -6.30 -3.46
N HIS A 48 4.55 -5.03 -3.85
CA HIS A 48 5.35 -4.62 -5.01
C HIS A 48 6.86 -4.82 -4.82
N ALA A 49 7.37 -4.66 -3.59
CA ALA A 49 8.76 -4.98 -3.27
C ALA A 49 9.06 -6.49 -3.45
N VAL A 50 8.15 -7.36 -3.03
CA VAL A 50 8.24 -8.82 -3.28
C VAL A 50 8.22 -9.12 -4.78
N CYS A 51 7.38 -8.43 -5.55
CA CYS A 51 7.33 -8.57 -7.00
C CYS A 51 8.64 -8.17 -7.69
N GLN A 52 9.30 -7.11 -7.21
CA GLN A 52 10.62 -6.70 -7.73
C GLN A 52 11.76 -7.61 -7.29
N ASP A 53 11.67 -8.23 -6.11
CA ASP A 53 12.65 -9.19 -5.59
C ASP A 53 12.55 -10.60 -6.24
N THR A 54 11.47 -10.88 -6.95
CA THR A 54 11.28 -12.13 -7.70
C THR A 54 12.32 -12.25 -8.83
N PHE A 55 12.79 -13.46 -9.15
CA PHE A 55 13.76 -13.70 -10.23
C PHE A 55 13.25 -14.68 -11.30
N PRO A 56 13.27 -14.31 -12.60
CA PRO A 56 13.49 -12.95 -13.10
C PRO A 56 12.44 -11.98 -12.54
N PRO A 57 12.76 -10.67 -12.44
CA PRO A 57 11.80 -9.67 -11.97
C PRO A 57 10.55 -9.70 -12.84
N ILE A 58 9.41 -9.33 -12.24
CA ILE A 58 8.16 -9.22 -12.97
C ILE A 58 8.28 -8.07 -13.98
N GLU A 59 8.24 -8.42 -15.26
CA GLU A 59 8.36 -7.50 -16.39
C GLU A 59 7.10 -7.57 -17.28
N PRO A 60 6.49 -6.42 -17.62
CA PRO A 60 6.83 -5.08 -17.11
C PRO A 60 6.53 -4.93 -15.61
N PRO A 61 7.21 -4.02 -14.88
CA PRO A 61 6.90 -3.75 -13.49
C PRO A 61 5.44 -3.29 -13.35
N TYR A 62 4.75 -3.74 -12.30
CA TYR A 62 3.36 -3.34 -12.08
C TYR A 62 3.21 -1.84 -11.84
N MET A 63 4.11 -1.23 -11.07
CA MET A 63 4.12 0.22 -10.83
C MET A 63 4.93 0.96 -11.89
N SER A 64 4.29 1.94 -12.53
CA SER A 64 4.91 2.82 -13.53
C SER A 64 5.43 4.11 -12.89
N ALA A 65 6.13 4.94 -13.69
CA ALA A 65 6.49 6.31 -13.27
C ALA A 65 5.27 7.13 -12.81
N THR A 66 4.13 6.97 -13.48
CA THR A 66 2.87 7.61 -13.08
C THR A 66 2.37 7.08 -11.74
N SER A 67 2.47 5.76 -11.51
CA SER A 67 2.11 5.13 -10.23
C SER A 67 2.93 5.71 -9.08
N HIS A 68 4.25 5.88 -9.28
CA HIS A 68 5.11 6.54 -8.30
C HIS A 68 4.78 8.02 -8.12
N GLY A 69 4.41 8.74 -9.19
CA GLY A 69 3.90 10.11 -9.09
C GLY A 69 2.68 10.23 -8.18
N ILE A 70 1.74 9.28 -8.27
CA ILE A 70 0.56 9.22 -7.39
C ILE A 70 0.96 8.95 -5.94
N VAL A 71 1.91 8.04 -5.70
CA VAL A 71 2.46 7.79 -4.34
C VAL A 71 3.05 9.07 -3.74
N HIS A 72 3.84 9.82 -4.52
CA HIS A 72 4.41 11.09 -4.06
C HIS A 72 3.33 12.13 -3.77
N PHE A 73 2.32 12.24 -4.62
CA PHE A 73 1.18 13.14 -4.40
C PHE A 73 0.44 12.82 -3.10
N VAL A 74 0.11 11.55 -2.85
CA VAL A 74 -0.58 11.13 -1.61
C VAL A 74 0.23 11.49 -0.37
N HIS A 75 1.54 11.21 -0.37
CA HIS A 75 2.40 11.57 0.77
C HIS A 75 2.50 13.08 0.97
N ALA A 76 2.59 13.86 -0.12
CA ALA A 76 2.62 15.32 -0.05
C ALA A 76 1.31 15.89 0.49
N LEU A 77 0.16 15.35 0.07
CA LEU A 77 -1.16 15.79 0.53
C LEU A 77 -1.36 15.47 2.02
N ASN A 78 -1.00 14.26 2.45
CA ASN A 78 -1.02 13.88 3.86
C ASN A 78 -0.12 14.78 4.72
N ALA A 79 1.08 15.11 4.23
CA ALA A 79 2.00 16.02 4.92
C ALA A 79 1.41 17.44 5.01
N PHE A 80 0.84 17.96 3.92
CA PHE A 80 0.19 19.27 3.90
C PHE A 80 -0.98 19.36 4.90
N SER A 81 -1.75 18.29 5.04
CA SER A 81 -2.89 18.22 5.97
C SER A 81 -2.51 17.88 7.41
N ASN A 82 -1.24 17.60 7.71
CA ASN A 82 -0.74 17.17 9.03
C ASN A 82 -1.47 15.93 9.60
N ARG A 83 -2.06 15.10 8.75
CA ARG A 83 -2.71 13.83 9.08
C ARG A 83 -2.87 12.97 7.82
N LEU A 84 -3.18 11.69 7.98
CA LEU A 84 -3.49 10.84 6.82
C LEU A 84 -4.93 11.13 6.33
N VAL A 85 -5.04 11.96 5.29
CA VAL A 85 -6.30 12.28 4.60
C VAL A 85 -6.62 11.31 3.47
N CYS A 86 -5.60 10.62 2.96
CA CYS A 86 -5.77 9.59 1.96
C CYS A 86 -4.71 8.49 2.03
N GLY A 87 -5.03 7.34 1.46
CA GLY A 87 -4.12 6.22 1.26
C GLY A 87 -4.25 5.64 -0.13
N TYR A 88 -3.23 4.92 -0.60
CA TYR A 88 -3.25 4.23 -1.88
C TYR A 88 -3.08 2.72 -1.70
N THR A 89 -3.56 1.97 -2.69
CA THR A 89 -3.13 0.61 -2.97
C THR A 89 -3.02 0.38 -4.47
N PHE A 90 -2.14 -0.54 -4.85
CA PHE A 90 -1.90 -0.99 -6.21
C PHE A 90 -1.94 -2.52 -6.22
N ASP A 91 -2.68 -3.09 -7.16
CA ASP A 91 -2.73 -4.53 -7.41
C ASP A 91 -1.71 -4.91 -8.51
N ALA A 92 -2.02 -5.91 -9.34
CA ALA A 92 -1.18 -6.35 -10.45
C ALA A 92 -1.25 -5.40 -11.67
N GLY A 93 -0.95 -4.12 -11.45
CA GLY A 93 -0.90 -3.11 -12.52
C GLY A 93 -0.67 -1.68 -12.03
N PRO A 94 -0.59 -0.71 -12.95
CA PRO A 94 -0.16 0.66 -12.63
C PRO A 94 -1.26 1.53 -12.04
N ASN A 95 -2.51 1.05 -12.04
CA ASN A 95 -3.67 1.81 -11.59
C ASN A 95 -3.68 1.95 -10.07
N ALA A 96 -3.80 3.19 -9.59
CA ALA A 96 -3.91 3.48 -8.17
C ALA A 96 -5.37 3.43 -7.73
N PHE A 97 -5.64 2.71 -6.64
CA PHE A 97 -6.87 2.85 -5.88
C PHE A 97 -6.62 3.77 -4.69
N ILE A 98 -7.36 4.88 -4.62
CA ILE A 98 -7.21 5.88 -3.56
C ILE A 98 -8.38 5.75 -2.59
N PHE A 99 -8.04 5.61 -1.31
CA PHE A 99 -8.99 5.68 -0.20
C PHE A 99 -8.93 7.06 0.42
N PHE A 100 -10.09 7.65 0.68
CA PHE A 100 -10.26 8.90 1.41
C PHE A 100 -11.67 8.93 2.00
N LEU A 101 -11.90 9.80 2.98
CA LEU A 101 -13.23 10.02 3.55
C LEU A 101 -13.98 11.08 2.75
N ASP A 102 -15.31 10.99 2.72
CA ASP A 102 -16.17 11.99 2.05
C ASP A 102 -15.91 13.42 2.56
N SER A 103 -15.60 13.56 3.86
CA SER A 103 -15.23 14.84 4.48
C SER A 103 -13.99 15.50 3.85
N ASP A 104 -13.13 14.70 3.22
CA ASP A 104 -11.83 15.11 2.70
C ASP A 104 -11.87 15.30 1.17
N VAL A 105 -13.03 15.11 0.52
CA VAL A 105 -13.19 15.21 -0.94
C VAL A 105 -12.73 16.55 -1.51
N LYS A 106 -12.85 17.64 -0.74
CA LYS A 106 -12.47 19.00 -1.18
C LYS A 106 -10.95 19.23 -1.27
N LEU A 107 -10.15 18.26 -0.81
CA LEU A 107 -8.69 18.30 -0.93
C LEU A 107 -8.19 17.77 -2.28
N PHE A 108 -9.11 17.23 -3.11
CA PHE A 108 -8.88 16.69 -4.44
C PHE A 108 -9.57 17.56 -5.51
#